data_AF-A0A7W6C3L9-F1
#
_entry.id   AF-A0A7W6C3L9-F1
#
_cell.length_a   1.000
_cell.length_b   1.000
_cell.length_c   1.000
_cell.angle_alpha   90.00
_cell.angle_beta   90.00
_cell.angle_gamma   90.00
#
_symmetry.space_group_name_H-M   'P 1'
#
loop_
_entity.id
_entity.type
_entity.pdbx_description
1 polymer ?
#
loop_
_entity_poly.entity_id
_entity_poly.type
_entity_poly.pdbx_seq_one_letter_code
_entity_poly.pdbx_strand_id
1 'polypeptide(L)'
;MSKPRKIALVGNPNAGKSALFNALTGARQKIANYPGVTVERKSGRLVLPSGEPVEMTDLPGSYSLDPTSPDEAVTAKVIRGEFVGESAPDVLVVVLDASNLEQHLVFAQEIIALGKPTVVALNMVDLAERDGLVIDPMALEQALGIKVVPTVAVRRRGLTELAEAVAAAEMRHPGPGLTDLTMTERRVAAHAMADAAILSESKRHRLHARLDRVLLHPWMGPIILFAFLFVMFQAVFAWATPFADALEAGVALLTDGVKGIVPPSLARDLLTEGVLAGVGSVVVFLPQIVILFFFILVMEASGYMARAAFLMDRMMAGVGLSGRSFIPLLSSFACAIPGIMATRSITDPKDRLTTILIAPLMTCSARLPVYAVIIAAFIPQRSVGGGIGLQGLVLFALYVAGIVGAMAVALVLRRSVTKGAASGFIMELPKYQLPAAKDLLIGLWQRAWIFLRRAGTIIFMVTVVLWLLLNFPRAGRGENQVDVSIAGRIASGLSVVVEPIGFNRDMALALIPAMAAREVAVSSLATTYAVAATDDENAQAMALGDQLKAKWTLPMALAFLAWFVFAPQCMSTIAVTRRETNGWKWPLFMMGYLFGLAYIAAGATYWIAVEAGL
;
A
#
# COMPACT_ATOMS: atom_id res chain seq x y z
N MET A 1 20.90 29.01 -44.13
CA MET A 1 20.46 29.43 -42.78
C MET A 1 21.08 28.46 -41.80
N SER A 2 21.95 28.93 -40.89
CA SER A 2 22.50 28.07 -39.82
C SER A 2 21.35 27.52 -39.00
N LYS A 3 21.42 26.23 -38.62
CA LYS A 3 20.45 25.65 -37.69
C LYS A 3 20.52 26.45 -36.37
N PRO A 4 19.39 26.84 -35.78
CA PRO A 4 19.41 27.53 -34.49
C PRO A 4 20.03 26.61 -33.44
N ARG A 5 20.89 27.16 -32.59
CA ARG A 5 21.50 26.43 -31.47
C ARG A 5 20.40 25.86 -30.59
N LYS A 6 20.51 24.58 -30.24
CA LYS A 6 19.54 23.84 -29.43
C LYS A 6 20.00 23.70 -28.00
N ILE A 7 19.14 24.11 -27.07
CA ILE A 7 19.33 23.98 -25.64
C ILE A 7 18.32 22.97 -25.11
N ALA A 8 18.76 22.04 -24.27
CA ALA A 8 17.86 21.12 -23.57
C ALA A 8 17.91 21.37 -22.06
N LEU A 9 16.74 21.53 -21.44
CA LEU A 9 16.60 21.45 -19.98
C LEU A 9 16.55 19.99 -19.56
N VAL A 10 17.43 19.62 -18.63
CA VAL A 10 17.58 18.27 -18.09
C VAL A 10 17.58 18.34 -16.58
N GLY A 11 17.10 17.30 -15.91
CA GLY A 11 17.13 17.19 -14.46
C GLY A 11 16.04 16.28 -13.93
N ASN A 12 16.07 16.04 -12.62
CA ASN A 12 15.12 15.17 -11.93
C ASN A 12 13.67 15.70 -12.07
N PRO A 13 12.65 14.84 -11.95
CA PRO A 13 11.28 15.26 -11.69
C PRO A 13 11.21 16.29 -10.56
N ASN A 14 10.22 17.18 -10.59
CA ASN A 14 9.99 18.23 -9.58
C ASN A 14 11.12 19.26 -9.36
N ALA A 15 12.26 19.20 -10.06
CA ALA A 15 13.34 20.20 -9.99
C ALA A 15 12.93 21.64 -10.42
N GLY A 16 11.69 21.83 -10.87
CA GLY A 16 11.18 23.10 -11.38
C GLY A 16 11.57 23.38 -12.85
N LYS A 17 11.94 22.36 -13.63
CA LYS A 17 12.26 22.48 -15.06
C LYS A 17 11.21 23.22 -15.87
N SER A 18 9.94 22.82 -15.77
CA SER A 18 8.86 23.45 -16.53
C SER A 18 8.57 24.87 -16.07
N ALA A 19 8.79 25.19 -14.78
CA ALA A 19 8.70 26.57 -14.29
C ALA A 19 9.84 27.43 -14.86
N LEU A 20 11.06 26.90 -14.90
CA LEU A 20 12.23 27.58 -15.48
C LEU A 20 12.08 27.75 -17.00
N PHE A 21 11.59 26.71 -17.70
CA PHE A 21 11.25 26.73 -19.12
C PHE A 21 10.28 27.87 -19.43
N ASN A 22 9.13 27.91 -18.73
CA ASN A 22 8.11 28.93 -18.91
C ASN A 22 8.64 30.34 -18.63
N ALA A 23 9.52 30.48 -17.63
CA ALA A 23 10.11 31.76 -17.27
C ALA A 23 11.09 32.29 -18.34
N LEU A 24 11.82 31.39 -19.02
CA LEU A 24 12.79 31.73 -20.07
C LEU A 24 12.14 31.93 -21.45
N THR A 25 11.17 31.10 -21.85
CA THR A 25 10.57 31.15 -23.20
C THR A 25 9.33 32.04 -23.28
N GLY A 26 8.72 32.38 -22.14
CA GLY A 26 7.46 33.11 -22.08
C GLY A 26 6.31 32.37 -22.79
N ALA A 27 5.38 33.11 -23.40
CA ALA A 27 4.16 32.56 -24.02
C ALA A 27 4.39 31.81 -25.35
N ARG A 28 5.62 31.80 -25.90
CA ARG A 28 5.91 31.27 -27.25
C ARG A 28 6.40 29.82 -27.20
N GLN A 29 5.57 28.93 -26.68
CA GLN A 29 5.85 27.50 -26.60
C GLN A 29 4.99 26.68 -27.57
N LYS A 30 5.58 25.61 -28.11
CA LYS A 30 4.93 24.57 -28.91
C LYS A 30 4.94 23.27 -28.12
N ILE A 31 3.77 22.70 -27.92
CA ILE A 31 3.58 21.39 -27.31
C ILE A 31 3.24 20.42 -28.43
N ALA A 32 4.03 19.36 -28.56
CA ALA A 32 3.83 18.26 -29.51
C ALA A 32 4.17 16.95 -28.81
N ASN A 33 4.08 15.83 -29.51
CA ASN A 33 4.62 14.56 -29.03
C ASN A 33 5.93 14.23 -29.74
N TYR A 34 6.82 13.51 -29.07
CA TYR A 34 7.98 12.94 -29.74
C TYR A 34 7.53 11.93 -30.83
N PRO A 35 8.22 11.89 -31.98
CA PRO A 35 7.90 10.94 -33.05
C PRO A 35 7.78 9.49 -32.55
N GLY A 36 6.64 8.86 -32.80
CA GLY A 36 6.41 7.44 -32.50
C GLY A 36 6.14 7.08 -31.04
N VAL A 37 6.01 8.06 -30.13
CA VAL A 37 5.70 7.83 -28.70
C VAL A 37 4.68 8.82 -28.17
N THR A 38 4.01 8.48 -27.07
CA THR A 38 3.02 9.35 -26.39
C THR A 38 3.63 10.36 -25.43
N VAL A 39 4.96 10.52 -25.46
CA VAL A 39 5.69 11.41 -24.55
C VAL A 39 5.61 12.85 -25.06
N GLU A 40 5.21 13.78 -24.19
CA GLU A 40 5.10 15.20 -24.53
C GLU A 40 6.48 15.83 -24.81
N ARG A 41 6.57 16.59 -25.89
CA ARG A 41 7.71 17.43 -26.30
C ARG A 41 7.30 18.90 -26.18
N LYS A 42 7.92 19.63 -25.26
CA LYS A 42 7.73 21.08 -25.10
C LYS A 42 8.95 21.82 -25.64
N SER A 43 8.74 22.69 -26.62
CA SER A 43 9.80 23.48 -27.26
C SER A 43 9.41 24.95 -27.32
N GLY A 44 10.37 25.84 -27.11
CA GLY A 44 10.15 27.28 -27.09
C GLY A 44 11.35 28.00 -27.69
N ARG A 45 11.18 29.29 -28.00
CA ARG A 45 12.28 30.13 -28.46
C ARG A 45 12.76 31.02 -27.32
N LEU A 46 14.07 31.10 -27.16
CA LEU A 46 14.77 32.02 -26.27
C LEU A 46 15.68 32.91 -27.13
N VAL A 47 15.90 34.15 -26.69
CA VAL A 47 16.91 35.03 -27.28
C VAL A 47 18.00 35.20 -26.24
N LEU A 48 19.22 34.78 -26.57
CA LEU A 48 20.37 34.95 -25.69
C LEU A 48 20.72 36.44 -25.55
N PRO A 49 21.42 36.87 -24.48
CA PRO A 49 21.88 38.24 -24.30
C PRO A 49 22.72 38.77 -25.49
N SER A 50 23.37 37.87 -26.23
CA SER A 50 24.09 38.14 -27.48
C SER A 50 23.18 38.51 -28.67
N GLY A 51 21.86 38.41 -28.53
CA GLY A 51 20.88 38.59 -29.61
C GLY A 51 20.65 37.33 -30.46
N GLU A 52 21.34 36.22 -30.16
CA GLU A 52 21.20 34.95 -30.88
C GLU A 52 19.86 34.26 -30.56
N PRO A 53 19.02 33.93 -31.56
CA PRO A 53 17.81 33.15 -31.35
C PRO A 53 18.12 31.66 -31.23
N VAL A 54 17.70 31.05 -30.13
CA VAL A 54 17.96 29.63 -29.81
C VAL A 54 16.65 28.88 -29.59
N GLU A 55 16.66 27.58 -29.92
CA GLU A 55 15.54 26.67 -29.63
C GLU A 55 15.80 25.96 -28.31
N MET A 56 14.85 26.05 -27.38
CA MET A 56 14.95 25.45 -26.06
C MET A 56 13.89 24.34 -25.93
N THR A 57 14.29 23.17 -25.44
CA THR A 57 13.41 22.01 -25.25
C THR A 57 13.40 21.59 -23.78
N ASP A 58 12.22 21.37 -23.21
CA ASP A 58 12.05 20.75 -21.87
C ASP A 58 12.03 19.22 -22.05
N LEU A 59 13.06 18.54 -21.55
CA LEU A 59 13.09 17.07 -21.58
C LEU A 59 12.32 16.49 -20.39
N PRO A 60 11.64 15.34 -20.57
CA PRO A 60 11.03 14.63 -19.46
C PRO A 60 12.02 14.40 -18.31
N GLY A 61 11.51 14.49 -17.07
CA GLY A 61 12.36 14.29 -15.89
C GLY A 61 12.95 12.89 -15.86
N SER A 62 14.24 12.81 -15.54
CA SER A 62 14.96 11.54 -15.42
C SER A 62 15.83 11.53 -14.17
N TYR A 63 15.99 10.36 -13.55
CA TYR A 63 16.90 10.17 -12.43
C TYR A 63 18.24 9.55 -12.83
N SER A 64 18.35 8.97 -14.03
CA SER A 64 19.60 8.45 -14.60
C SER A 64 19.53 8.43 -16.13
N LEU A 65 20.65 8.14 -16.80
CA LEU A 65 20.70 7.84 -18.23
C LEU A 65 20.33 6.39 -18.57
N ASP A 66 20.08 5.55 -17.55
CA ASP A 66 19.60 4.17 -17.69
C ASP A 66 18.09 4.12 -17.42
N PRO A 67 17.25 4.11 -18.47
CA PRO A 67 15.85 4.43 -18.34
C PRO A 67 15.03 3.30 -17.70
N THR A 68 14.17 3.66 -16.75
CA THR A 68 13.18 2.77 -16.12
C THR A 68 11.76 3.02 -16.60
N SER A 69 11.53 4.14 -17.29
CA SER A 69 10.24 4.52 -17.88
C SER A 69 10.37 4.95 -19.35
N PRO A 70 9.27 4.96 -20.13
CA PRO A 70 9.29 5.46 -21.51
C PRO A 70 9.76 6.91 -21.62
N ASP A 71 9.40 7.76 -20.66
CA ASP A 71 9.78 9.17 -20.59
C ASP A 71 11.30 9.31 -20.40
N GLU A 72 11.87 8.55 -19.47
CA GLU A 72 13.33 8.50 -19.25
C GLU A 72 14.07 7.98 -20.49
N ALA A 73 13.49 7.01 -21.19
CA ALA A 73 14.09 6.45 -22.41
C ALA A 73 14.17 7.48 -23.54
N VAL A 74 13.19 8.38 -23.65
CA VAL A 74 13.25 9.51 -24.58
C VAL A 74 14.36 10.47 -24.16
N THR A 75 14.41 10.87 -22.89
CA THR A 75 15.44 11.78 -22.36
C THR A 75 16.85 11.26 -22.61
N ALA A 76 17.12 9.98 -22.29
CA ALA A 76 18.42 9.36 -22.51
C ALA A 76 18.83 9.35 -23.99
N LYS A 77 17.92 8.95 -24.90
CA LYS A 77 18.19 8.91 -26.34
C LYS A 77 18.41 10.30 -26.95
N VAL A 78 17.61 11.30 -26.55
CA VAL A 78 17.77 12.68 -27.05
C VAL A 78 19.10 13.27 -26.58
N ILE A 79 19.46 13.07 -25.31
CA ILE A 79 20.74 13.55 -24.76
C ILE A 79 21.92 12.85 -25.46
N ARG A 80 21.85 11.55 -25.75
CA ARG A 80 22.91 10.82 -26.48
C ARG A 80 22.93 11.11 -27.99
N GLY A 81 21.88 11.74 -28.54
CA GLY A 81 21.76 11.98 -29.99
C GLY A 81 21.33 10.75 -30.78
N GLU A 82 20.77 9.75 -30.11
CA GLU A 82 20.32 8.47 -30.69
C GLU A 82 18.82 8.49 -31.06
N PHE A 83 18.10 9.57 -30.73
CA PHE A 83 16.67 9.67 -31.01
C PHE A 83 16.40 10.02 -32.48
N VAL A 84 15.79 9.09 -33.22
CA VAL A 84 15.46 9.28 -34.63
C VAL A 84 14.50 10.45 -34.81
N GLY A 85 14.89 11.44 -35.62
CA GLY A 85 14.08 12.63 -35.91
C GLY A 85 14.33 13.83 -34.99
N GLU A 86 15.17 13.70 -33.96
CA GLU A 86 15.60 14.81 -33.11
C GLU A 86 17.13 14.95 -33.17
N SER A 87 17.65 16.15 -33.41
CA SER A 87 19.09 16.39 -33.37
C SER A 87 19.56 16.54 -31.92
N ALA A 88 20.79 16.11 -31.64
CA ALA A 88 21.40 16.27 -30.32
C ALA A 88 21.40 17.75 -29.87
N PRO A 89 21.19 18.02 -28.57
CA PRO A 89 21.33 19.36 -28.02
C PRO A 89 22.78 19.86 -28.08
N ASP A 90 22.95 21.15 -28.38
CA ASP A 90 24.25 21.82 -28.37
C ASP A 90 24.68 22.24 -26.95
N VAL A 91 23.70 22.57 -26.08
CA VAL A 91 23.93 22.91 -24.67
C VAL A 91 22.92 22.21 -23.79
N LEU A 92 23.38 21.68 -22.65
CA LEU A 92 22.54 21.11 -21.61
C LEU A 92 22.43 22.07 -20.41
N VAL A 93 21.21 22.38 -19.99
CA VAL A 93 20.95 23.11 -18.75
C VAL A 93 20.43 22.12 -17.72
N VAL A 94 21.28 21.76 -16.77
CA VAL A 94 20.95 20.81 -15.70
C VAL A 94 20.30 21.57 -14.55
N VAL A 95 19.02 21.29 -14.29
CA VAL A 95 18.25 21.92 -13.23
C VAL A 95 18.32 21.09 -11.95
N LEU A 96 18.92 21.67 -10.92
CA LEU A 96 19.02 21.06 -9.58
C LEU A 96 18.05 21.76 -8.63
N ASP A 97 17.40 21.01 -7.75
CA ASP A 97 16.63 21.58 -6.63
C ASP A 97 17.60 21.80 -5.46
N ALA A 98 17.75 23.04 -5.03
CA ALA A 98 18.55 23.42 -3.88
C ALA A 98 18.10 22.68 -2.59
N SER A 99 16.82 22.33 -2.46
CA SER A 99 16.29 21.64 -1.28
C SER A 99 16.66 20.15 -1.22
N ASN A 100 17.02 19.54 -2.35
CA ASN A 100 17.28 18.10 -2.51
C ASN A 100 18.59 17.87 -3.29
N LEU A 101 19.62 18.66 -2.98
CA LEU A 101 20.83 18.78 -3.79
C LEU A 101 21.54 17.43 -4.01
N GLU A 102 21.77 16.65 -2.96
CA GLU A 102 22.47 15.35 -3.03
C GLU A 102 21.86 14.41 -4.09
N GLN A 103 20.53 14.25 -4.09
CA GLN A 103 19.85 13.35 -5.02
C GLN A 103 19.93 13.83 -6.47
N HIS A 104 19.92 15.15 -6.69
CA HIS A 104 20.01 15.73 -8.04
C HIS A 104 21.44 15.70 -8.57
N LEU A 105 22.45 15.78 -7.69
CA LEU A 105 23.85 15.73 -8.08
C LEU A 105 24.27 14.37 -8.64
N VAL A 106 23.61 13.26 -8.26
CA VAL A 106 23.90 11.94 -8.84
C VAL A 106 23.67 11.95 -10.35
N PHE A 107 22.50 12.42 -10.79
CA PHE A 107 22.16 12.52 -12.21
C PHE A 107 22.98 13.63 -12.90
N ALA A 108 23.22 14.76 -12.23
CA ALA A 108 24.05 15.83 -12.77
C ALA A 108 25.45 15.33 -13.17
N GLN A 109 26.09 14.51 -12.33
CA GLN A 109 27.39 13.93 -12.62
C GLN A 109 27.38 13.04 -13.88
N GLU A 110 26.31 12.26 -14.12
CA GLU A 110 26.17 11.47 -15.35
C GLU A 110 26.08 12.35 -16.59
N ILE A 111 25.30 13.43 -16.52
CA ILE A 111 25.16 14.38 -17.63
C ILE A 111 26.48 15.09 -17.92
N ILE A 112 27.16 15.54 -16.87
CA ILE A 112 28.45 16.23 -16.96
C ILE A 112 29.53 15.31 -17.56
N ALA A 113 29.52 14.03 -17.19
CA ALA A 113 30.46 13.04 -17.70
C ALA A 113 30.37 12.83 -19.23
N LEU A 114 29.27 13.24 -19.88
CA LEU A 114 29.15 13.20 -21.35
C LEU A 114 30.07 14.22 -22.06
N GLY A 115 30.66 15.18 -21.35
CA GLY A 115 31.56 16.20 -21.92
C GLY A 115 30.87 17.24 -22.80
N LYS A 116 29.53 17.27 -22.82
CA LYS A 116 28.75 18.27 -23.58
C LYS A 116 28.79 19.64 -22.89
N PRO A 117 28.66 20.75 -23.64
CA PRO A 117 28.53 22.08 -23.04
C PRO A 117 27.36 22.09 -22.06
N THR A 118 27.66 22.32 -20.79
CA THR A 118 26.70 22.14 -19.69
C THR A 118 26.73 23.34 -18.75
N VAL A 119 25.56 23.76 -18.29
CA VAL A 119 25.37 24.79 -17.26
C VAL A 119 24.42 24.25 -16.20
N VAL A 120 24.68 24.55 -14.93
CA VAL A 120 23.84 24.14 -13.82
C VAL A 120 22.95 25.31 -13.39
N ALA A 121 21.64 25.10 -13.39
CA ALA A 121 20.67 26.00 -12.79
C ALA A 121 20.29 25.45 -11.40
N LEU A 122 20.84 26.05 -10.34
CA LEU A 122 20.49 25.73 -8.95
C LEU A 122 19.17 26.44 -8.61
N ASN A 123 18.06 25.74 -8.77
CA ASN A 123 16.71 26.29 -8.66
C ASN A 123 16.15 26.14 -7.23
N MET A 124 15.07 26.87 -6.94
CA MET A 124 14.37 26.87 -5.65
C MET A 124 15.25 27.26 -4.45
N VAL A 125 16.24 28.13 -4.66
CA VAL A 125 17.11 28.62 -3.57
C VAL A 125 16.32 29.33 -2.47
N ASP A 126 15.20 29.98 -2.80
CA ASP A 126 14.31 30.63 -1.82
C ASP A 126 13.56 29.62 -0.94
N LEU A 127 13.25 28.44 -1.48
CA LEU A 127 12.65 27.35 -0.72
C LEU A 127 13.67 26.73 0.24
N ALA A 128 14.87 26.43 -0.25
CA ALA A 128 15.96 25.91 0.56
C ALA A 128 16.29 26.86 1.74
N GLU A 129 16.44 28.16 1.47
CA GLU A 129 16.65 29.18 2.52
C GLU A 129 15.50 29.21 3.54
N ARG A 130 14.25 29.09 3.08
CA ARG A 130 13.06 29.04 3.96
C ARG A 130 13.06 27.78 4.84
N ASP A 131 13.55 26.65 4.35
CA ASP A 131 13.75 25.43 5.13
C ASP A 131 14.99 25.50 6.04
N GLY A 132 15.73 26.60 5.95
CA GLY A 132 16.92 26.87 6.72
C GLY A 132 18.14 26.11 6.22
N LEU A 133 18.22 25.87 4.92
CA LEU A 133 19.38 25.34 4.22
C LEU A 133 19.94 26.43 3.29
N VAL A 134 21.10 26.97 3.62
CA VAL A 134 21.78 27.98 2.78
C VAL A 134 22.92 27.30 2.03
N ILE A 135 22.93 27.42 0.70
CA ILE A 135 23.89 26.74 -0.18
C ILE A 135 24.80 27.76 -0.83
N ASP A 136 26.09 27.45 -0.93
CA ASP A 136 27.09 28.20 -1.68
C ASP A 136 27.17 27.70 -3.14
N PRO A 137 26.68 28.50 -4.12
CA PRO A 137 26.80 28.14 -5.53
C PRO A 137 28.27 28.08 -6.00
N MET A 138 29.18 28.85 -5.39
CA MET A 138 30.59 28.87 -5.77
C MET A 138 31.31 27.59 -5.36
N ALA A 139 31.05 27.08 -4.16
CA ALA A 139 31.56 25.78 -3.73
C ALA A 139 31.09 24.66 -4.68
N LEU A 140 29.83 24.71 -5.11
CA LEU A 140 29.29 23.73 -6.05
C LEU A 140 29.91 23.88 -7.46
N GLU A 141 30.13 25.10 -7.92
CA GLU A 141 30.81 25.40 -9.18
C GLU A 141 32.26 24.85 -9.19
N GLN A 142 32.98 24.99 -8.08
CA GLN A 142 34.31 24.43 -7.91
C GLN A 142 34.30 22.89 -7.92
N ALA A 143 33.34 22.28 -7.22
CA ALA A 143 33.25 20.83 -7.11
C ALA A 143 32.83 20.14 -8.42
N LEU A 144 31.89 20.74 -9.16
CA LEU A 144 31.43 20.22 -10.45
C LEU A 144 32.32 20.62 -11.63
N GLY A 145 33.15 21.66 -11.46
CA GLY A 145 33.94 22.25 -12.55
C GLY A 145 33.08 22.88 -13.65
N ILE A 146 31.83 23.23 -13.36
CA ILE A 146 30.83 23.78 -14.29
C ILE A 146 30.15 24.98 -13.66
N LYS A 147 29.78 25.98 -14.49
CA LYS A 147 29.10 27.18 -14.01
C LYS A 147 27.78 26.82 -13.34
N VAL A 148 27.61 27.26 -12.09
CA VAL A 148 26.38 27.11 -11.31
C VAL A 148 25.73 28.48 -11.16
N VAL A 149 24.48 28.60 -11.58
CA VAL A 149 23.69 29.84 -11.45
C VAL A 149 22.51 29.61 -10.50
N PRO A 150 22.42 30.36 -9.38
CA PRO A 150 21.26 30.29 -8.49
C PRO A 150 20.04 30.93 -9.15
N THR A 151 18.90 30.24 -9.16
CA THR A 151 17.68 30.67 -9.83
C THR A 151 16.44 30.52 -8.96
N VAL A 152 15.47 31.43 -9.17
CA VAL A 152 14.11 31.31 -8.62
C VAL A 152 13.14 31.54 -9.76
N ALA A 153 12.70 30.44 -10.41
CA ALA A 153 11.86 30.50 -11.60
C ALA A 153 10.58 31.33 -11.40
N VAL A 154 9.89 31.15 -10.27
CA VAL A 154 8.61 31.83 -9.95
C VAL A 154 8.79 33.34 -9.80
N ARG A 155 9.95 33.79 -9.31
CA ARG A 155 10.29 35.21 -9.12
C ARG A 155 11.13 35.79 -10.26
N ARG A 156 11.41 35.00 -11.31
CA ARG A 156 12.28 35.35 -12.43
C ARG A 156 13.68 35.86 -12.01
N ARG A 157 14.22 35.34 -10.91
CA ARG A 157 15.57 35.69 -10.41
C ARG A 157 16.61 34.76 -11.02
N GLY A 158 17.77 35.30 -11.43
CA GLY A 158 18.90 34.54 -11.99
C GLY A 158 18.75 34.12 -13.46
N LEU A 159 17.68 34.54 -14.15
CA LEU A 159 17.42 34.12 -15.54
C LEU A 159 18.41 34.76 -16.54
N THR A 160 18.76 36.02 -16.35
CA THR A 160 19.72 36.73 -17.21
C THR A 160 21.11 36.10 -17.09
N GLU A 161 21.58 35.91 -15.86
CA GLU A 161 22.85 35.24 -15.53
C GLU A 161 22.90 33.81 -16.11
N LEU A 162 21.78 33.08 -16.05
CA LEU A 162 21.68 31.75 -16.64
C LEU A 162 21.78 31.81 -18.17
N ALA A 163 21.13 32.77 -18.81
CA ALA A 163 21.20 32.94 -20.26
C ALA A 163 22.61 33.35 -20.73
N GLU A 164 23.32 34.18 -19.95
CA GLU A 164 24.73 34.53 -20.17
C GLU A 164 25.64 33.30 -20.04
N ALA A 165 25.45 32.51 -18.98
CA ALA A 165 26.21 31.28 -18.77
C ALA A 165 25.97 30.25 -19.89
N VAL A 166 24.74 30.14 -20.40
CA VAL A 166 24.41 29.27 -21.55
C VAL A 166 25.06 29.75 -22.84
N ALA A 167 25.09 31.06 -23.07
CA ALA A 167 25.78 31.63 -24.24
C ALA A 167 27.28 31.31 -24.23
N ALA A 168 27.91 31.41 -23.04
CA ALA A 168 29.32 31.14 -22.81
C ALA A 168 29.67 29.65 -22.59
N ALA A 169 28.70 28.74 -22.66
CA ALA A 169 28.93 27.32 -22.44
C ALA A 169 29.74 26.70 -23.60
N GLU A 170 30.89 26.11 -23.27
CA GLU A 170 31.79 25.44 -24.21
C GLU A 170 31.94 23.96 -23.87
N MET A 171 32.44 23.17 -24.83
CA MET A 171 32.78 21.77 -24.57
C MET A 171 33.89 21.69 -23.52
N ARG A 172 33.68 20.86 -22.50
CA ARG A 172 34.67 20.60 -21.47
C ARG A 172 34.98 19.11 -21.42
N HIS A 173 36.25 18.79 -21.27
CA HIS A 173 36.64 17.45 -20.84
C HIS A 173 36.31 17.36 -19.35
N PRO A 174 35.39 16.49 -18.93
CA PRO A 174 35.10 16.33 -17.51
C PRO A 174 36.38 15.80 -16.83
N GLY A 175 36.69 16.29 -15.64
CA GLY A 175 37.85 15.81 -14.89
C GLY A 175 37.72 14.32 -14.56
N PRO A 176 38.83 13.60 -14.29
CA PRO A 176 38.82 12.16 -14.04
C PRO A 176 37.94 11.75 -12.85
N GLY A 177 37.64 12.67 -11.93
CA GLY A 177 36.73 12.44 -10.81
C GLY A 177 35.24 12.29 -11.19
N LEU A 178 34.86 12.45 -12.45
CA LEU A 178 33.45 12.39 -12.91
C LEU A 178 33.20 11.34 -14.01
N THR A 179 34.23 10.88 -14.71
CA THR A 179 34.08 10.07 -15.93
C THR A 179 33.99 8.57 -15.73
N ASP A 180 34.39 8.01 -14.59
CA ASP A 180 34.43 6.55 -14.38
C ASP A 180 33.88 6.12 -13.01
N LEU A 181 32.87 6.82 -12.51
CA LEU A 181 32.24 6.50 -11.24
C LEU A 181 31.15 5.43 -11.39
N THR A 182 31.23 4.39 -10.56
CA THR A 182 30.10 3.50 -10.28
C THR A 182 28.96 4.28 -9.62
N MET A 183 27.72 3.75 -9.65
CA MET A 183 26.57 4.41 -9.00
C MET A 183 26.79 4.66 -7.50
N THR A 184 27.51 3.77 -6.82
CA THR A 184 27.84 3.95 -5.40
C THR A 184 28.82 5.11 -5.20
N GLU A 185 29.86 5.20 -6.02
CA GLU A 185 30.84 6.28 -5.96
C GLU A 185 30.21 7.64 -6.33
N ARG A 186 29.32 7.69 -7.32
CA ARG A 186 28.56 8.92 -7.65
C ARG A 186 27.73 9.42 -6.47
N ARG A 187 27.11 8.51 -5.71
CA ARG A 187 26.34 8.87 -4.50
C ARG A 187 27.25 9.41 -3.40
N VAL A 188 28.40 8.78 -3.16
CA VAL A 188 29.38 9.26 -2.17
C VAL A 188 29.93 10.63 -2.57
N ALA A 189 30.27 10.83 -3.84
CA ALA A 189 30.71 12.11 -4.37
C ALA A 189 29.61 13.18 -4.27
N ALA A 190 28.36 12.84 -4.65
CA ALA A 190 27.22 13.75 -4.52
C ALA A 190 26.99 14.21 -3.08
N HIS A 191 27.10 13.28 -2.12
CA HIS A 191 26.98 13.59 -0.69
C HIS A 191 28.09 14.55 -0.23
N ALA A 192 29.35 14.26 -0.59
CA ALA A 192 30.48 15.13 -0.25
C ALA A 192 30.35 16.54 -0.88
N MET A 193 29.90 16.62 -2.14
CA MET A 193 29.66 17.89 -2.84
C MET A 193 28.52 18.68 -2.22
N ALA A 194 27.42 18.02 -1.86
CA ALA A 194 26.29 18.65 -1.19
C ALA A 194 26.73 19.19 0.19
N ASP A 195 27.38 18.38 1.01
CA ASP A 195 27.87 18.78 2.33
C ASP A 195 28.85 19.96 2.27
N ALA A 196 29.78 19.95 1.31
CA ALA A 196 30.73 21.04 1.12
C ALA A 196 30.07 22.35 0.67
N ALA A 197 28.91 22.27 0.00
CA ALA A 197 28.16 23.44 -0.45
C ALA A 197 27.23 24.02 0.62
N ILE A 198 27.03 23.37 1.78
CA ILE A 198 26.14 23.87 2.83
C ILE A 198 26.86 24.96 3.66
N LEU A 199 26.36 26.19 3.60
CA LEU A 199 26.85 27.32 4.40
C LEU A 199 26.27 27.31 5.81
N SER A 200 24.98 26.99 5.95
CA SER A 200 24.34 26.92 7.26
C SER A 200 23.07 26.08 7.25
N GLU A 201 22.78 25.48 8.40
CA GLU A 201 21.57 24.68 8.65
C GLU A 201 20.81 25.19 9.86
N SER A 202 19.49 25.33 9.74
CA SER A 202 18.61 25.60 10.87
C SER A 202 18.58 24.44 11.86
N LYS A 203 18.21 24.74 13.12
CA LYS A 203 17.98 23.70 14.15
C LYS A 203 16.92 22.67 13.71
N ARG A 204 15.92 23.13 12.95
CA ARG A 204 14.83 22.29 12.44
C ARG A 204 15.33 21.32 11.36
N HIS A 205 16.14 21.79 10.42
CA HIS A 205 16.77 20.94 9.40
C HIS A 205 17.62 19.84 10.06
N ARG A 206 18.45 20.21 11.04
CA ARG A 206 19.27 19.27 11.82
C ARG A 206 18.45 18.26 12.61
N LEU A 207 17.30 18.65 13.17
CA LEU A 207 16.39 17.73 13.85
C LEU A 207 15.82 16.69 12.87
N HIS A 208 15.37 17.11 11.70
CA HIS A 208 14.85 16.21 10.66
C HIS A 208 15.91 15.19 10.20
N ALA A 209 17.14 15.65 9.95
CA ALA A 209 18.24 14.76 9.59
C ALA A 209 18.57 13.74 10.70
N ARG A 210 18.51 14.13 11.98
CA ARG A 210 18.67 13.20 13.12
C ARG A 210 17.53 12.19 13.22
N LEU A 211 16.29 12.63 12.99
CA LEU A 211 15.13 11.74 12.98
C LEU A 211 15.25 10.72 11.86
N ASP A 212 15.58 11.13 10.64
CA ASP A 212 15.77 10.23 9.50
C ASP A 212 16.91 9.22 9.78
N ARG A 213 18.02 9.65 10.40
CA ARG A 213 19.12 8.74 10.80
C ARG A 213 18.65 7.60 11.71
N VAL A 214 17.71 7.87 12.62
CA VAL A 214 17.16 6.86 13.53
C VAL A 214 16.07 6.02 12.85
N LEU A 215 15.14 6.68 12.16
CA LEU A 215 13.97 6.03 11.56
C LEU A 215 14.30 5.21 10.31
N LEU A 216 15.37 5.57 9.58
CA LEU A 216 15.85 4.84 8.40
C LEU A 216 17.01 3.89 8.72
N HIS A 217 17.42 3.78 9.98
CA HIS A 217 18.50 2.88 10.35
C HIS A 217 18.11 1.42 10.02
N PRO A 218 18.98 0.60 9.42
CA PRO A 218 18.64 -0.76 9.00
C PRO A 218 18.11 -1.68 10.11
N TRP A 219 18.51 -1.41 11.36
CA TRP A 219 18.09 -2.20 12.53
C TRP A 219 17.08 -1.46 13.41
N MET A 220 17.25 -0.16 13.65
CA MET A 220 16.35 0.59 14.54
C MET A 220 15.07 1.00 13.81
N GLY A 221 15.15 1.30 12.51
CA GLY A 221 14.00 1.63 11.69
C GLY A 221 12.94 0.54 11.72
N PRO A 222 13.27 -0.75 11.45
CA PRO A 222 12.28 -1.83 11.50
C PRO A 222 11.72 -2.01 12.90
N ILE A 223 12.55 -1.90 13.95
CA ILE A 223 12.08 -1.99 15.33
C ILE A 223 11.07 -0.87 15.64
N ILE A 224 11.35 0.38 15.26
CA ILE A 224 10.46 1.52 15.49
C ILE A 224 9.18 1.37 14.65
N LEU A 225 9.30 0.92 13.41
CA LEU A 225 8.14 0.61 12.57
C LEU A 225 7.28 -0.46 13.23
N PHE A 226 7.82 -1.62 13.58
CA PHE A 226 7.06 -2.69 14.24
C PHE A 226 6.50 -2.27 15.61
N ALA A 227 7.21 -1.45 16.38
CA ALA A 227 6.70 -0.88 17.63
C ALA A 227 5.51 0.06 17.38
N PHE A 228 5.59 0.93 16.37
CA PHE A 228 4.47 1.78 15.96
C PHE A 228 3.28 0.94 15.51
N LEU A 229 3.51 -0.11 14.70
CA LEU A 229 2.46 -1.02 14.26
C LEU A 229 1.84 -1.77 15.43
N PHE A 230 2.65 -2.22 16.38
CA PHE A 230 2.17 -2.84 17.61
C PHE A 230 1.23 -1.90 18.37
N VAL A 231 1.61 -0.64 18.57
CA VAL A 231 0.76 0.38 19.22
C VAL A 231 -0.54 0.60 18.43
N MET A 232 -0.44 0.72 17.10
CA MET A 232 -1.61 0.86 16.24
C MET A 232 -2.57 -0.33 16.39
N PHE A 233 -2.07 -1.57 16.37
CA PHE A 233 -2.89 -2.77 16.56
C PHE A 233 -3.49 -2.81 17.96
N GLN A 234 -2.71 -2.55 19.01
CA GLN A 234 -3.21 -2.48 20.37
C GLN A 234 -4.34 -1.46 20.50
N ALA A 235 -4.19 -0.27 19.91
CA ALA A 235 -5.25 0.74 19.91
C ALA A 235 -6.50 0.26 19.15
N VAL A 236 -6.35 -0.36 17.98
CA VAL A 236 -7.48 -0.87 17.20
C VAL A 236 -8.28 -1.95 17.95
N PHE A 237 -7.64 -2.75 18.81
CA PHE A 237 -8.35 -3.74 19.62
C PHE A 237 -8.79 -3.15 20.96
N ALA A 238 -7.85 -2.77 21.82
CA ALA A 238 -8.15 -2.36 23.19
C ALA A 238 -8.96 -1.06 23.27
N TRP A 239 -8.71 -0.08 22.39
CA TRP A 239 -9.44 1.19 22.45
C TRP A 239 -10.76 1.14 21.69
N ALA A 240 -10.93 0.22 20.74
CA ALA A 240 -12.19 0.08 20.00
C ALA A 240 -13.24 -0.72 20.76
N THR A 241 -12.84 -1.75 21.53
CA THR A 241 -13.75 -2.62 22.31
C THR A 241 -14.82 -1.85 23.09
N PRO A 242 -14.51 -0.85 23.94
CA PRO A 242 -15.56 -0.16 24.71
C PRO A 242 -16.60 0.56 23.83
N PHE A 243 -16.21 1.02 22.64
CA PHE A 243 -17.15 1.63 21.70
C PHE A 243 -17.94 0.58 20.92
N ALA A 244 -17.32 -0.55 20.58
CA ALA A 244 -17.97 -1.67 19.93
C ALA A 244 -19.05 -2.27 20.84
N ASP A 245 -18.71 -2.56 22.10
CA ASP A 245 -19.63 -3.13 23.10
C ASP A 245 -20.81 -2.18 23.37
N ALA A 246 -20.55 -0.87 23.43
CA ALA A 246 -21.61 0.13 23.61
C ALA A 246 -22.58 0.18 22.41
N LEU A 247 -22.07 0.04 21.18
CA LEU A 247 -22.88 -0.02 19.97
C LEU A 247 -23.67 -1.33 19.90
N GLU A 248 -23.05 -2.45 20.27
CA GLU A 248 -23.68 -3.77 20.33
C GLU A 248 -24.83 -3.80 21.35
N ALA A 249 -24.59 -3.28 22.56
CA ALA A 249 -25.64 -3.10 23.56
C ALA A 249 -26.79 -2.21 23.05
N GLY A 250 -26.46 -1.13 22.32
CA GLY A 250 -27.47 -0.28 21.68
C GLY A 250 -28.32 -1.03 20.65
N VAL A 251 -27.71 -1.88 19.82
CA VAL A 251 -28.41 -2.71 18.83
C VAL A 251 -29.26 -3.79 19.51
N ALA A 252 -28.76 -4.40 20.59
CA ALA A 252 -29.49 -5.37 21.39
C ALA A 252 -30.76 -4.75 21.99
N LEU A 253 -30.65 -3.57 22.62
CA LEU A 253 -31.79 -2.82 23.17
C LEU A 253 -32.86 -2.50 22.11
N LEU A 254 -32.43 -2.08 20.92
CA LEU A 254 -33.35 -1.84 19.80
C LEU A 254 -34.03 -3.13 19.33
N THR A 255 -33.27 -4.22 19.25
CA THR A 255 -33.77 -5.54 18.84
C THR A 255 -34.81 -6.06 19.82
N ASP A 256 -34.55 -5.96 21.12
CA ASP A 256 -35.46 -6.41 22.16
C ASP A 256 -36.70 -5.51 22.27
N GLY A 257 -36.54 -4.21 22.05
CA GLY A 257 -37.66 -3.28 21.91
C GLY A 257 -38.61 -3.67 20.77
N VAL A 258 -38.07 -4.03 19.59
CA VAL A 258 -38.86 -4.55 18.47
C VAL A 258 -39.53 -5.88 18.82
N LYS A 259 -38.81 -6.78 19.50
CA LYS A 259 -39.35 -8.08 19.95
C LYS A 259 -40.47 -7.94 20.98
N GLY A 260 -40.46 -6.88 21.80
CA GLY A 260 -41.51 -6.58 22.77
C GLY A 260 -42.79 -6.00 22.16
N ILE A 261 -42.67 -5.24 21.06
CA ILE A 261 -43.79 -4.55 20.42
C ILE A 261 -44.42 -5.40 19.30
N VAL A 262 -43.59 -6.06 18.50
CA VAL A 262 -44.04 -6.78 17.30
C VAL A 262 -44.26 -8.27 17.63
N PRO A 263 -45.43 -8.85 17.34
CA PRO A 263 -45.68 -10.28 17.55
C PRO A 263 -44.72 -11.18 16.75
N PRO A 264 -44.49 -12.44 17.18
CA PRO A 264 -43.72 -13.43 16.42
C PRO A 264 -44.28 -13.57 15.01
N SER A 265 -43.52 -13.11 14.02
CA SER A 265 -43.93 -13.05 12.62
C SER A 265 -42.70 -13.02 11.73
N LEU A 266 -42.84 -13.44 10.47
CA LEU A 266 -41.74 -13.39 9.51
C LEU A 266 -41.17 -11.96 9.36
N ALA A 267 -42.02 -10.94 9.46
CA ALA A 267 -41.60 -9.54 9.39
C ALA A 267 -40.74 -9.14 10.59
N ARG A 268 -41.08 -9.62 11.80
CA ARG A 268 -40.26 -9.44 13.00
C ARG A 268 -38.91 -10.14 12.85
N ASP A 269 -38.89 -11.38 12.40
CA ASP A 269 -37.65 -12.15 12.25
C ASP A 269 -36.73 -11.48 11.21
N LEU A 270 -37.28 -11.05 10.06
CA LEU A 270 -36.53 -10.30 9.06
C LEU A 270 -35.99 -8.98 9.60
N LEU A 271 -36.79 -8.23 10.37
CA LEU A 271 -36.38 -6.95 10.92
C LEU A 271 -35.30 -7.10 12.00
N THR A 272 -35.42 -8.09 12.87
CA THR A 272 -34.51 -8.30 14.01
C THR A 272 -33.24 -9.05 13.60
N GLU A 273 -33.37 -10.20 12.95
CA GLU A 273 -32.23 -11.07 12.60
C GLU A 273 -31.63 -10.78 11.23
N GLY A 274 -32.42 -10.24 10.30
CA GLY A 274 -31.91 -9.85 8.97
C GLY A 274 -31.37 -8.42 8.96
N VAL A 275 -32.23 -7.46 9.31
CA VAL A 275 -31.95 -6.03 9.15
C VAL A 275 -31.14 -5.47 10.31
N LEU A 276 -31.63 -5.56 11.54
CA LEU A 276 -30.98 -4.97 12.71
C LEU A 276 -29.65 -5.66 13.02
N ALA A 277 -29.59 -6.99 12.99
CA ALA A 277 -28.33 -7.71 13.13
C ALA A 277 -27.33 -7.37 12.00
N GLY A 278 -27.81 -7.25 10.76
CA GLY A 278 -26.98 -6.84 9.61
C GLY A 278 -26.42 -5.42 9.76
N VAL A 279 -27.24 -4.44 10.09
CA VAL A 279 -26.79 -3.06 10.35
C VAL A 279 -25.89 -2.99 11.58
N GLY A 280 -26.23 -3.74 12.64
CA GLY A 280 -25.45 -3.84 13.86
C GLY A 280 -24.03 -4.30 13.58
N SER A 281 -23.87 -5.40 12.82
CA SER A 281 -22.54 -5.89 12.42
C SER A 281 -21.71 -4.79 11.75
N VAL A 282 -22.29 -4.01 10.84
CA VAL A 282 -21.58 -2.92 10.14
C VAL A 282 -21.17 -1.79 11.09
N VAL A 283 -22.08 -1.38 11.96
CA VAL A 283 -21.87 -0.23 12.86
C VAL A 283 -20.88 -0.56 13.97
N VAL A 284 -20.93 -1.78 14.52
CA VAL A 284 -20.03 -2.26 15.57
C VAL A 284 -18.57 -2.32 15.10
N PHE A 285 -18.31 -2.50 13.79
CA PHE A 285 -16.95 -2.44 13.23
C PHE A 285 -16.41 -1.03 12.96
N LEU A 286 -17.25 0.01 13.06
CA LEU A 286 -16.86 1.37 12.73
C LEU A 286 -15.72 1.92 13.62
N PRO A 287 -15.71 1.74 14.96
CA PRO A 287 -14.67 2.27 15.82
C PRO A 287 -13.26 1.77 15.46
N GLN A 288 -13.11 0.48 15.19
CA GLN A 288 -11.85 -0.16 14.78
C GLN A 288 -11.32 0.49 13.50
N ILE A 289 -12.20 0.75 12.53
CA ILE A 289 -11.86 1.36 11.25
C ILE A 289 -11.44 2.82 11.43
N VAL A 290 -12.14 3.59 12.25
CA VAL A 290 -11.80 4.99 12.54
C VAL A 290 -10.43 5.09 13.21
N ILE A 291 -10.15 4.24 14.21
CA ILE A 291 -8.85 4.21 14.89
C ILE A 291 -7.73 3.83 13.91
N LEU A 292 -7.94 2.80 13.08
CA LEU A 292 -6.96 2.41 12.06
C LEU A 292 -6.66 3.58 11.10
N PHE A 293 -7.69 4.22 10.56
CA PHE A 293 -7.51 5.35 9.65
C PHE A 293 -6.88 6.56 10.34
N PHE A 294 -7.08 6.75 11.64
CA PHE A 294 -6.41 7.81 12.40
C PHE A 294 -4.89 7.61 12.32
N PHE A 295 -4.39 6.41 12.64
CA PHE A 295 -2.95 6.12 12.57
C PHE A 295 -2.41 6.23 11.15
N ILE A 296 -3.12 5.70 10.14
CA ILE A 296 -2.70 5.80 8.74
C ILE A 296 -2.60 7.27 8.30
N LEU A 297 -3.62 8.08 8.59
CA LEU A 297 -3.63 9.51 8.24
C LEU A 297 -2.54 10.29 8.98
N VAL A 298 -2.26 9.95 10.25
CA VAL A 298 -1.15 10.55 11.01
C VAL A 298 0.20 10.18 10.40
N MET A 299 0.42 8.92 10.00
CA MET A 299 1.66 8.50 9.32
C MET A 299 1.84 9.19 7.97
N GLU A 300 0.77 9.35 7.21
CA GLU A 300 0.76 9.99 5.90
C GLU A 300 1.05 11.49 6.03
N ALA A 301 0.29 12.20 6.87
CA ALA A 301 0.44 13.63 7.08
C ALA A 301 1.76 14.01 7.79
N SER A 302 2.34 13.11 8.59
CA SER A 302 3.66 13.33 9.19
C SER A 302 4.85 13.10 8.26
N GLY A 303 4.61 12.49 7.09
CA GLY A 303 5.66 12.07 6.16
C GLY A 303 6.40 10.80 6.59
N TYR A 304 6.03 10.18 7.72
CA TYR A 304 6.62 8.92 8.19
C TYR A 304 6.31 7.74 7.26
N MET A 305 5.15 7.77 6.59
CA MET A 305 4.73 6.73 5.64
C MET A 305 5.76 6.47 4.54
N ALA A 306 6.41 7.52 4.02
CA ALA A 306 7.46 7.39 3.01
C ALA A 306 8.73 6.72 3.55
N ARG A 307 9.12 7.01 4.80
CA ARG A 307 10.26 6.35 5.47
C ARG A 307 9.97 4.87 5.70
N ALA A 308 8.77 4.55 6.16
CA ALA A 308 8.33 3.17 6.34
C ALA A 308 8.38 2.39 5.02
N ALA A 309 7.92 3.00 3.91
CA ALA A 309 8.02 2.39 2.58
C ALA A 309 9.48 2.16 2.16
N PHE A 310 10.35 3.17 2.32
CA PHE A 310 11.78 3.04 2.00
C PHE A 310 12.45 1.92 2.79
N LEU A 311 12.16 1.83 4.08
CA LEU A 311 12.71 0.80 4.96
C LEU A 311 12.29 -0.62 4.55
N MET A 312 11.04 -0.76 4.10
CA MET A 312 10.50 -2.05 3.67
C MET A 312 10.84 -2.39 2.21
N ASP A 313 11.38 -1.44 1.45
CA ASP A 313 11.69 -1.61 0.03
C ASP A 313 12.62 -2.79 -0.22
N ARG A 314 13.68 -2.95 0.57
CA ARG A 314 14.60 -4.10 0.42
C ARG A 314 13.89 -5.44 0.55
N MET A 315 12.95 -5.57 1.48
CA MET A 315 12.19 -6.80 1.70
C MET A 315 11.16 -7.03 0.58
N MET A 316 10.50 -5.96 0.13
CA MET A 316 9.51 -6.01 -0.95
C MET A 316 10.15 -6.27 -2.32
N ALA A 317 11.32 -5.70 -2.59
CA ALA A 317 12.08 -5.89 -3.82
C ALA A 317 12.46 -7.36 -4.03
N GLY A 318 12.71 -8.11 -2.94
CA GLY A 318 12.97 -9.55 -2.98
C GLY A 318 11.83 -10.38 -3.59
N VAL A 319 10.58 -9.90 -3.52
CA VAL A 319 9.41 -10.53 -4.16
C VAL A 319 8.92 -9.78 -5.39
N GLY A 320 9.69 -8.78 -5.85
CA GLY A 320 9.41 -7.99 -7.04
C GLY A 320 8.34 -6.90 -6.84
N LEU A 321 8.01 -6.52 -5.60
CA LEU A 321 7.11 -5.42 -5.26
C LEU A 321 7.91 -4.17 -4.85
N SER A 322 7.30 -2.98 -4.95
CA SER A 322 7.91 -1.76 -4.39
C SER A 322 7.69 -1.65 -2.88
N GLY A 323 8.53 -0.87 -2.19
CA GLY A 323 8.31 -0.51 -0.79
C GLY A 323 6.96 0.20 -0.54
N ARG A 324 6.35 0.84 -1.56
CA ARG A 324 5.00 1.42 -1.45
C ARG A 324 3.92 0.36 -1.24
N SER A 325 4.12 -0.86 -1.74
CA SER A 325 3.19 -1.97 -1.59
C SER A 325 3.06 -2.45 -0.15
N PHE A 326 4.07 -2.21 0.69
CA PHE A 326 4.01 -2.53 2.11
C PHE A 326 2.87 -1.78 2.83
N ILE A 327 2.61 -0.52 2.48
CA ILE A 327 1.63 0.32 3.18
C ILE A 327 0.20 -0.25 3.05
N PRO A 328 -0.30 -0.57 1.83
CA PRO A 328 -1.56 -1.30 1.66
C PRO A 328 -1.62 -2.64 2.39
N LEU A 329 -0.54 -3.43 2.32
CA LEU A 329 -0.51 -4.76 2.92
C LEU A 329 -0.58 -4.71 4.43
N LEU A 330 0.11 -3.74 5.02
CA LEU A 330 0.05 -3.48 6.44
C LEU A 330 -1.38 -3.13 6.89
N SER A 331 -2.04 -2.23 6.16
CA SER A 331 -3.45 -1.90 6.41
C SER A 331 -4.37 -3.11 6.27
N SER A 332 -4.00 -4.08 5.42
CA SER A 332 -4.78 -5.30 5.17
C SER A 332 -4.83 -6.27 6.36
N PHE A 333 -3.87 -6.21 7.30
CA PHE A 333 -3.92 -6.96 8.57
C PHE A 333 -5.02 -6.52 9.51
N ALA A 334 -5.44 -5.25 9.42
CA ALA A 334 -6.65 -4.83 10.10
C ALA A 334 -7.86 -5.20 9.24
N CYS A 335 -7.89 -4.73 7.99
CA CYS A 335 -8.93 -5.11 7.04
C CYS A 335 -8.43 -4.97 5.59
N ALA A 336 -8.71 -5.98 4.75
CA ALA A 336 -8.31 -5.97 3.35
C ALA A 336 -8.97 -4.84 2.53
N ILE A 337 -10.15 -4.34 2.92
CA ILE A 337 -10.86 -3.28 2.20
C ILE A 337 -10.05 -1.96 2.14
N PRO A 338 -9.70 -1.32 3.28
CA PRO A 338 -8.90 -0.11 3.27
C PRO A 338 -7.51 -0.34 2.68
N GLY A 339 -6.92 -1.52 2.90
CA GLY A 339 -5.65 -1.91 2.28
C GLY A 339 -5.73 -1.89 0.75
N ILE A 340 -6.71 -2.56 0.16
CA ILE A 340 -6.92 -2.56 -1.30
C ILE A 340 -7.16 -1.14 -1.83
N MET A 341 -7.91 -0.30 -1.13
CA MET A 341 -8.12 1.10 -1.55
C MET A 341 -6.85 1.96 -1.46
N ALA A 342 -5.95 1.66 -0.50
CA ALA A 342 -4.68 2.37 -0.32
C ALA A 342 -3.66 2.06 -1.44
N THR A 343 -3.87 0.99 -2.22
CA THR A 343 -3.00 0.63 -3.37
C THR A 343 -2.97 1.69 -4.48
N ARG A 344 -3.85 2.69 -4.45
CA ARG A 344 -3.82 3.84 -5.37
C ARG A 344 -2.55 4.69 -5.27
N SER A 345 -1.80 4.57 -4.17
CA SER A 345 -0.49 5.19 -4.01
C SER A 345 0.62 4.50 -4.82
N ILE A 346 0.37 3.29 -5.33
CA ILE A 346 1.32 2.51 -6.14
C ILE A 346 1.18 2.93 -7.60
N THR A 347 2.27 3.44 -8.17
CA THR A 347 2.31 4.00 -9.53
C THR A 347 2.39 2.93 -10.61
N ASP A 348 3.15 1.85 -10.39
CA ASP A 348 3.24 0.74 -11.35
C ASP A 348 1.94 -0.08 -11.32
N PRO A 349 1.20 -0.20 -12.44
CA PRO A 349 -0.09 -0.89 -12.45
C PRO A 349 0.05 -2.40 -12.16
N LYS A 350 1.19 -3.02 -12.47
CA LYS A 350 1.41 -4.46 -12.23
C LYS A 350 1.73 -4.74 -10.76
N ASP A 351 2.52 -3.89 -10.12
CA ASP A 351 2.78 -3.91 -8.67
C ASP A 351 1.49 -3.61 -7.90
N ARG A 352 0.74 -2.58 -8.31
CA ARG A 352 -0.58 -2.25 -7.74
C ARG A 352 -1.51 -3.45 -7.80
N LEU A 353 -1.65 -4.08 -8.97
CA LEU A 353 -2.51 -5.23 -9.14
C LEU A 353 -2.05 -6.42 -8.28
N THR A 354 -0.75 -6.73 -8.25
CA THR A 354 -0.24 -7.83 -7.42
C THR A 354 -0.56 -7.59 -5.95
N THR A 355 -0.35 -6.37 -5.47
CA THR A 355 -0.67 -5.95 -4.10
C THR A 355 -2.15 -6.10 -3.79
N ILE A 356 -3.05 -5.72 -4.71
CA ILE A 356 -4.50 -5.95 -4.56
C ILE A 356 -4.80 -7.45 -4.43
N LEU A 357 -4.18 -8.29 -5.26
CA LEU A 357 -4.44 -9.73 -5.29
C LEU A 357 -3.96 -10.45 -4.04
N ILE A 358 -2.85 -10.01 -3.42
CA ILE A 358 -2.29 -10.64 -2.21
C ILE A 358 -2.74 -10.00 -0.90
N ALA A 359 -3.33 -8.79 -0.91
CA ALA A 359 -3.87 -8.14 0.27
C ALA A 359 -4.79 -9.04 1.14
N PRO A 360 -5.67 -9.88 0.56
CA PRO A 360 -6.51 -10.78 1.35
C PRO A 360 -5.72 -11.85 2.11
N LEU A 361 -4.52 -12.22 1.67
CA LEU A 361 -3.67 -13.20 2.38
C LEU A 361 -3.12 -12.68 3.71
N MET A 362 -3.16 -11.35 3.92
CA MET A 362 -2.88 -10.76 5.22
C MET A 362 -4.00 -11.13 6.19
N THR A 363 -3.63 -11.73 7.32
CA THR A 363 -4.57 -12.20 8.33
C THR A 363 -5.27 -11.00 8.97
N CYS A 364 -6.54 -10.79 8.63
CA CYS A 364 -7.35 -9.69 9.15
C CYS A 364 -7.89 -9.99 10.55
N SER A 365 -8.18 -8.95 11.33
CA SER A 365 -8.74 -9.06 12.69
C SER A 365 -9.98 -9.95 12.80
N ALA A 366 -10.86 -9.93 11.79
CA ALA A 366 -12.07 -10.74 11.75
C ALA A 366 -11.85 -12.27 11.77
N ARG A 367 -10.60 -12.75 11.63
CA ARG A 367 -10.27 -14.18 11.77
C ARG A 367 -9.95 -14.58 13.20
N LEU A 368 -9.64 -13.62 14.07
CA LEU A 368 -9.25 -13.88 15.44
C LEU A 368 -10.28 -14.68 16.23
N PRO A 369 -11.61 -14.43 16.13
CA PRO A 369 -12.58 -15.26 16.82
C PRO A 369 -12.51 -16.73 16.42
N VAL A 370 -12.38 -17.02 15.12
CA VAL A 370 -12.23 -18.39 14.60
C VAL A 370 -10.95 -19.03 15.14
N TYR A 371 -9.82 -18.32 15.05
CA TYR A 371 -8.55 -18.83 15.56
C TYR A 371 -8.60 -19.06 17.07
N ALA A 372 -9.17 -18.12 17.83
CA ALA A 372 -9.28 -18.22 19.29
C ALA A 372 -10.09 -19.45 19.70
N VAL A 373 -11.29 -19.66 19.13
CA VAL A 373 -12.16 -20.79 19.48
C VAL A 373 -11.50 -22.12 19.13
N ILE A 374 -10.95 -22.26 17.92
CA ILE A 374 -10.36 -23.53 17.48
C ILE A 374 -9.05 -23.82 18.22
N ILE A 375 -8.20 -22.81 18.46
CA ILE A 375 -6.96 -22.99 19.24
C ILE A 375 -7.30 -23.31 20.70
N ALA A 376 -8.26 -22.62 21.31
CA ALA A 376 -8.68 -22.90 22.68
C ALA A 376 -9.26 -24.32 22.84
N ALA A 377 -9.98 -24.81 21.83
CA ALA A 377 -10.56 -26.14 21.84
C ALA A 377 -9.51 -27.25 21.63
N PHE A 378 -8.60 -27.12 20.68
CA PHE A 378 -7.75 -28.25 20.26
C PHE A 378 -6.29 -28.18 20.70
N ILE A 379 -5.78 -26.99 21.06
CA ILE A 379 -4.38 -26.79 21.43
C ILE A 379 -4.25 -26.72 22.95
N PRO A 380 -3.46 -27.60 23.60
CA PRO A 380 -3.35 -27.63 25.05
C PRO A 380 -2.71 -26.35 25.60
N GLN A 381 -3.22 -25.87 26.74
CA GLN A 381 -2.60 -24.77 27.49
C GLN A 381 -1.35 -25.23 28.23
N ARG A 382 -0.25 -25.41 27.48
CA ARG A 382 1.08 -25.69 28.03
C ARG A 382 2.03 -24.52 27.77
N SER A 383 2.91 -24.24 28.72
CA SER A 383 4.04 -23.35 28.49
C SER A 383 5.15 -24.09 27.73
N VAL A 384 5.79 -23.42 26.79
CA VAL A 384 6.93 -23.92 26.00
C VAL A 384 8.27 -23.39 26.58
N GLY A 385 8.23 -22.75 27.75
CA GLY A 385 9.38 -22.11 28.39
C GLY A 385 9.41 -20.59 28.19
N GLY A 386 10.10 -19.86 29.09
CA GLY A 386 10.30 -18.41 29.00
C GLY A 386 9.03 -17.56 29.09
N GLY A 387 7.93 -18.08 29.66
CA GLY A 387 6.63 -17.38 29.72
C GLY A 387 5.80 -17.47 28.43
N ILE A 388 6.23 -18.26 27.44
CA ILE A 388 5.54 -18.40 26.15
C ILE A 388 4.55 -19.57 26.23
N GLY A 389 3.27 -19.32 25.94
CA GLY A 389 2.22 -20.34 25.85
C GLY A 389 2.10 -20.95 24.46
N LEU A 390 1.81 -22.25 24.35
CA LEU A 390 1.66 -22.95 23.08
C LEU A 390 0.56 -22.36 22.20
N GLN A 391 -0.59 -21.99 22.78
CA GLN A 391 -1.70 -21.39 22.05
C GLN A 391 -1.29 -20.07 21.37
N GLY A 392 -0.55 -19.23 22.09
CA GLY A 392 0.01 -17.99 21.52
C GLY A 392 1.04 -18.25 20.42
N LEU A 393 1.85 -19.30 20.56
CA LEU A 393 2.80 -19.70 19.53
C LEU A 393 2.10 -20.20 18.25
N VAL A 394 1.03 -20.97 18.38
CA VAL A 394 0.22 -21.43 17.23
C VAL A 394 -0.41 -20.23 16.53
N LEU A 395 -1.02 -19.30 17.29
CA LEU A 395 -1.58 -18.07 16.72
C LEU A 395 -0.52 -17.26 15.97
N PHE A 396 0.66 -17.08 16.57
CA PHE A 396 1.79 -16.41 15.92
C PHE A 396 2.21 -17.12 14.62
N ALA A 397 2.30 -18.45 14.64
CA ALA A 397 2.65 -19.25 13.46
C ALA A 397 1.64 -19.07 12.32
N LEU A 398 0.33 -19.01 12.63
CA LEU A 398 -0.71 -18.75 11.62
C LEU A 398 -0.55 -17.36 10.97
N TYR A 399 -0.22 -16.33 11.75
CA TYR A 399 0.04 -14.98 11.23
C TYR A 399 1.27 -14.95 10.31
N VAL A 400 2.36 -15.60 10.74
CA VAL A 400 3.58 -15.72 9.93
C VAL A 400 3.30 -16.52 8.66
N ALA A 401 2.53 -17.60 8.72
CA ALA A 401 2.14 -18.38 7.55
C ALA A 401 1.37 -17.54 6.52
N GLY A 402 0.48 -16.66 6.96
CA GLY A 402 -0.20 -15.70 6.08
C GLY A 402 0.76 -14.72 5.39
N ILE A 403 1.71 -14.15 6.14
CA ILE A 403 2.75 -13.25 5.58
C ILE A 403 3.60 -13.98 4.53
N VAL A 404 4.16 -15.12 4.92
CA VAL A 404 5.04 -15.91 4.05
C VAL A 404 4.27 -16.38 2.81
N GLY A 405 3.03 -16.82 2.99
CA GLY A 405 2.11 -17.18 1.91
C GLY A 405 1.86 -16.01 0.94
N ALA A 406 1.57 -14.82 1.45
CA ALA A 406 1.40 -13.62 0.64
C ALA A 406 2.66 -13.27 -0.16
N MET A 407 3.83 -13.36 0.45
CA MET A 407 5.12 -13.10 -0.19
C MET A 407 5.45 -14.15 -1.27
N ALA A 408 5.17 -15.42 -1.01
CA ALA A 408 5.34 -16.50 -1.98
C ALA A 408 4.39 -16.33 -3.19
N VAL A 409 3.12 -16.02 -2.94
CA VAL A 409 2.14 -15.75 -4.01
C VAL A 409 2.54 -14.50 -4.80
N ALA A 410 3.01 -13.43 -4.15
CA ALA A 410 3.50 -12.23 -4.84
C ALA A 410 4.65 -12.56 -5.79
N LEU A 411 5.62 -13.37 -5.34
CA LEU A 411 6.74 -13.82 -6.16
C LEU A 411 6.26 -14.62 -7.38
N VAL A 412 5.32 -15.56 -7.18
CA VAL A 412 4.74 -16.35 -8.27
C VAL A 412 4.00 -15.46 -9.26
N LEU A 413 3.16 -14.53 -8.80
CA LEU A 413 2.40 -13.61 -9.65
C LEU A 413 3.33 -12.69 -10.44
N ARG A 414 4.35 -12.09 -9.81
CA ARG A 414 5.32 -11.21 -10.48
C ARG A 414 6.19 -11.93 -11.50
N ARG A 415 6.44 -13.23 -11.31
CA ARG A 415 7.15 -14.06 -12.30
C ARG A 415 6.25 -14.54 -13.45
N SER A 416 4.93 -14.61 -13.25
CA SER A 416 4.00 -15.23 -14.21
C SER A 416 3.01 -14.24 -14.84
N VAL A 417 2.05 -13.77 -14.06
CA VAL A 417 0.87 -13.01 -14.51
C VAL A 417 1.15 -11.51 -14.62
N THR A 418 1.91 -10.95 -13.67
CA THR A 418 2.20 -9.51 -13.55
C THR A 418 3.67 -9.21 -13.80
N LYS A 419 4.26 -9.84 -14.84
CA LYS A 419 5.68 -9.68 -15.22
C LYS A 419 6.09 -8.22 -15.35
N GLY A 420 7.01 -7.78 -14.52
CA GLY A 420 7.63 -6.47 -14.56
C GLY A 420 8.90 -6.46 -13.73
N ALA A 421 9.87 -5.63 -14.12
CA ALA A 421 11.01 -5.35 -13.25
C ALA A 421 10.48 -4.67 -11.97
N ALA A 422 11.14 -4.91 -10.83
CA ALA A 422 10.97 -4.02 -9.69
C ALA A 422 11.38 -2.63 -10.18
N SER A 423 10.44 -1.68 -10.25
CA SER A 423 10.77 -0.30 -10.58
C SER A 423 11.81 0.16 -9.57
N GLY A 424 12.98 0.62 -10.02
CA GLY A 424 14.00 1.16 -9.14
C GLY A 424 13.35 2.19 -8.21
N PHE A 425 13.36 1.92 -6.91
CA PHE A 425 12.65 2.74 -5.95
C PHE A 425 13.46 4.00 -5.69
N ILE A 426 13.23 5.05 -6.47
CA ILE A 426 13.77 6.37 -6.24
C ILE A 426 12.64 7.21 -5.68
N MET A 427 12.64 7.39 -4.36
CA MET A 427 11.62 8.15 -3.64
C MET A 427 12.25 9.40 -3.02
N GLU A 428 11.80 10.57 -3.46
CA GLU A 428 11.98 11.82 -2.73
C GLU A 428 11.21 11.72 -1.40
N LEU A 429 11.92 11.79 -0.28
CA LEU A 429 11.31 11.70 1.04
C LEU A 429 10.60 13.04 1.35
N PRO A 430 9.28 13.05 1.56
CA PRO A 430 8.54 14.27 1.89
C PRO A 430 9.06 14.88 3.20
N LYS A 431 8.88 16.17 3.42
CA LYS A 431 9.29 16.81 4.68
C LYS A 431 8.40 16.33 5.83
N TYR A 432 8.96 16.27 7.03
CA TYR A 432 8.17 16.07 8.24
C TYR A 432 7.25 17.27 8.48
N GLN A 433 5.97 16.98 8.69
CA GLN A 433 4.96 17.98 8.97
C GLN A 433 4.15 17.53 10.19
N LEU A 434 3.65 18.49 10.97
CA LEU A 434 2.70 18.16 12.02
C LEU A 434 1.31 18.05 11.38
N PRO A 435 0.58 16.94 11.59
CA PRO A 435 -0.75 16.78 11.02
C PRO A 435 -1.69 17.86 11.57
N ALA A 436 -2.35 18.60 10.69
CA ALA A 436 -3.38 19.53 11.11
C ALA A 436 -4.60 18.75 11.63
N ALA A 437 -5.01 19.01 12.89
CA ALA A 437 -6.10 18.28 13.53
C ALA A 437 -7.41 18.36 12.72
N LYS A 438 -7.66 19.49 12.05
CA LYS A 438 -8.83 19.68 11.17
C LYS A 438 -8.82 18.71 9.99
N ASP A 439 -7.69 18.58 9.31
CA ASP A 439 -7.56 17.70 8.14
C ASP A 439 -7.70 16.23 8.56
N LEU A 440 -7.16 15.89 9.73
CA LEU A 440 -7.30 14.56 10.32
C LEU A 440 -8.77 14.22 10.62
N LEU A 441 -9.51 15.12 11.29
CA LEU A 441 -10.92 14.92 11.62
C LEU A 441 -11.81 14.82 10.37
N ILE A 442 -11.58 15.69 9.39
CA ILE A 442 -12.30 15.65 8.10
C ILE A 442 -12.00 14.34 7.38
N GLY A 443 -10.72 13.95 7.32
CA GLY A 443 -10.28 12.69 6.72
C GLY A 443 -10.95 11.49 7.38
N LEU A 444 -10.96 11.42 8.71
CA LEU A 444 -11.63 10.36 9.47
C LEU A 444 -13.12 10.28 9.18
N TRP A 445 -13.83 11.42 9.21
CA TRP A 445 -15.25 11.48 8.90
C TRP A 445 -15.56 10.97 7.49
N GLN A 446 -14.76 11.38 6.50
CA GLN A 446 -14.91 10.91 5.13
C GLN A 446 -14.69 9.40 5.03
N ARG A 447 -13.68 8.84 5.69
CA ARG A 447 -13.40 7.39 5.67
C ARG A 447 -14.53 6.61 6.34
N ALA A 448 -15.02 7.06 7.49
CA ALA A 448 -16.16 6.49 8.19
C ALA A 448 -17.42 6.49 7.29
N TRP A 449 -17.75 7.64 6.69
CA TRP A 449 -18.91 7.76 5.81
C TRP A 449 -18.83 6.89 4.55
N ILE A 450 -17.65 6.84 3.92
CA ILE A 450 -17.38 5.97 2.77
C ILE A 450 -17.58 4.51 3.15
N PHE A 451 -17.12 4.09 4.34
CA PHE A 451 -17.31 2.73 4.84
C PHE A 451 -18.81 2.42 5.04
N LEU A 452 -19.55 3.24 5.80
CA LEU A 452 -20.99 3.01 6.04
C LEU A 452 -21.78 2.92 4.74
N ARG A 453 -21.59 3.88 3.82
CA ARG A 453 -22.41 3.97 2.60
C ARG A 453 -22.04 2.94 1.54
N ARG A 454 -20.78 2.49 1.48
CA ARG A 454 -20.33 1.58 0.41
C ARG A 454 -20.15 0.17 0.89
N ALA A 455 -19.34 -0.04 1.92
CA ALA A 455 -19.13 -1.37 2.48
C ALA A 455 -20.37 -1.81 3.26
N GLY A 456 -20.94 -0.91 4.07
CA GLY A 456 -22.13 -1.19 4.87
C GLY A 456 -23.34 -1.63 4.04
N THR A 457 -23.63 -0.96 2.92
CA THR A 457 -24.73 -1.38 2.02
C THR A 457 -24.53 -2.77 1.43
N ILE A 458 -23.29 -3.14 1.09
CA ILE A 458 -22.99 -4.47 0.56
C ILE A 458 -23.14 -5.51 1.66
N ILE A 459 -22.57 -5.27 2.85
CA ILE A 459 -22.67 -6.17 4.00
C ILE A 459 -24.14 -6.38 4.37
N PHE A 460 -24.91 -5.30 4.49
CA PHE A 460 -26.34 -5.35 4.76
C PHE A 460 -27.10 -6.22 3.75
N MET A 461 -26.91 -5.99 2.44
CA MET A 461 -27.57 -6.78 1.40
C MET A 461 -27.21 -8.27 1.50
N VAL A 462 -25.93 -8.57 1.75
CA VAL A 462 -25.46 -9.95 1.90
C VAL A 462 -26.04 -10.59 3.17
N THR A 463 -26.12 -9.89 4.29
CA THR A 463 -26.70 -10.42 5.53
C THR A 463 -28.19 -10.74 5.34
N VAL A 464 -28.95 -9.87 4.66
CA VAL A 464 -30.36 -10.14 4.34
C VAL A 464 -30.51 -11.36 3.43
N VAL A 465 -29.68 -11.47 2.39
CA VAL A 465 -29.67 -12.64 1.49
C VAL A 465 -29.29 -13.91 2.23
N LEU A 466 -28.25 -13.87 3.06
CA LEU A 466 -27.79 -15.00 3.85
C LEU A 466 -28.87 -15.45 4.85
N TRP A 467 -29.53 -14.50 5.51
CA TRP A 467 -30.66 -14.78 6.39
C TRP A 467 -31.80 -15.49 5.64
N LEU A 468 -32.14 -15.04 4.42
CA LEU A 468 -33.12 -15.72 3.57
C LEU A 468 -32.67 -17.15 3.23
N LEU A 469 -31.41 -17.35 2.87
CA LEU A 469 -30.87 -18.67 2.51
C LEU A 469 -30.83 -19.65 3.68
N LEU A 470 -30.64 -19.16 4.92
CA LEU A 470 -30.61 -19.97 6.14
C LEU A 470 -32.02 -20.27 6.70
N ASN A 471 -32.99 -19.39 6.46
CA ASN A 471 -34.35 -19.53 7.02
C ASN A 471 -35.39 -20.11 6.04
N PHE A 472 -35.06 -20.20 4.75
CA PHE A 472 -35.99 -20.72 3.74
C PHE A 472 -35.41 -21.93 3.00
N PRO A 473 -36.23 -22.97 2.72
CA PRO A 473 -37.59 -23.19 3.24
C PRO A 473 -37.62 -23.40 4.77
N ARG A 474 -38.75 -23.04 5.43
CA ARG A 474 -38.92 -23.26 6.87
C ARG A 474 -39.10 -24.76 7.15
N ALA A 475 -38.39 -25.27 8.15
CA ALA A 475 -38.46 -26.66 8.57
C ALA A 475 -39.87 -27.04 9.08
N GLY A 476 -40.28 -28.27 8.78
CA GLY A 476 -41.47 -28.88 9.37
C GLY A 476 -41.29 -29.21 10.85
N ARG A 477 -42.36 -29.62 11.53
CA ARG A 477 -42.28 -30.05 12.94
C ARG A 477 -41.32 -31.26 13.07
N GLY A 478 -40.25 -31.08 13.83
CA GLY A 478 -39.24 -32.13 14.08
C GLY A 478 -38.04 -32.12 13.13
N GLU A 479 -38.02 -31.24 12.13
CA GLU A 479 -36.87 -31.06 11.24
C GLU A 479 -35.97 -29.92 11.75
N ASN A 480 -34.66 -30.06 11.55
CA ASN A 480 -33.72 -28.99 11.86
C ASN A 480 -33.76 -27.93 10.74
N GLN A 481 -34.00 -26.67 11.11
CA GLN A 481 -34.07 -25.54 10.16
C GLN A 481 -32.84 -25.44 9.27
N VAL A 482 -31.66 -25.69 9.85
CA VAL A 482 -30.38 -25.61 9.16
C VAL A 482 -30.31 -26.63 8.01
N ASP A 483 -30.81 -27.86 8.22
CA ASP A 483 -30.74 -28.95 7.24
C ASP A 483 -31.63 -28.72 6.02
N VAL A 484 -32.82 -28.16 6.24
CA VAL A 484 -33.86 -28.00 5.21
C VAL A 484 -33.63 -26.75 4.35
N SER A 485 -32.94 -25.76 4.92
CA SER A 485 -32.64 -24.47 4.30
C SER A 485 -31.86 -24.59 2.98
N ILE A 486 -31.97 -23.57 2.11
CA ILE A 486 -31.20 -23.52 0.85
C ILE A 486 -29.70 -23.55 1.15
N ALA A 487 -29.25 -22.83 2.17
CA ALA A 487 -27.86 -22.86 2.63
C ALA A 487 -27.43 -24.27 3.08
N GLY A 488 -28.27 -25.01 3.80
CA GLY A 488 -28.03 -26.40 4.20
C GLY A 488 -27.90 -27.36 3.03
N ARG A 489 -28.70 -27.16 1.98
CA ARG A 489 -28.58 -27.94 0.72
C ARG A 489 -27.29 -27.62 -0.03
N ILE A 490 -26.92 -26.35 -0.12
CA ILE A 490 -25.63 -25.92 -0.70
C ILE A 490 -24.47 -26.53 0.09
N ALA A 491 -24.53 -26.50 1.42
CA ALA A 491 -23.52 -27.08 2.30
C ALA A 491 -23.36 -28.60 2.09
N SER A 492 -24.46 -29.31 1.85
CA SER A 492 -24.46 -30.75 1.58
C SER A 492 -23.83 -31.09 0.21
N GLY A 493 -24.00 -30.21 -0.79
CA GLY A 493 -23.26 -30.33 -2.04
C GLY A 493 -21.77 -29.99 -1.88
N LEU A 494 -21.48 -28.94 -1.12
CA LEU A 494 -20.11 -28.49 -0.84
C LEU A 494 -19.32 -29.52 -0.02
N SER A 495 -19.97 -30.24 0.90
CA SER A 495 -19.31 -31.22 1.76
C SER A 495 -18.61 -32.31 0.94
N VAL A 496 -19.18 -32.76 -0.17
CA VAL A 496 -18.54 -33.74 -1.07
C VAL A 496 -17.22 -33.22 -1.63
N VAL A 497 -17.12 -31.91 -1.88
CA VAL A 497 -15.91 -31.28 -2.42
C VAL A 497 -14.85 -31.13 -1.33
N VAL A 498 -15.24 -30.80 -0.10
CA VAL A 498 -14.32 -30.50 1.01
C VAL A 498 -14.03 -31.70 1.93
N GLU A 499 -14.76 -32.79 1.82
CA GLU A 499 -14.52 -34.04 2.55
C GLU A 499 -13.09 -34.60 2.35
N PRO A 500 -12.50 -34.60 1.14
CA PRO A 500 -11.13 -35.08 0.93
C PRO A 500 -10.05 -34.30 1.71
N ILE A 501 -10.33 -33.04 2.06
CA ILE A 501 -9.42 -32.19 2.87
C ILE A 501 -9.75 -32.25 4.36
N GLY A 502 -10.58 -33.22 4.78
CA GLY A 502 -10.93 -33.48 6.17
C GLY A 502 -12.09 -32.64 6.70
N PHE A 503 -12.88 -31.96 5.86
CA PHE A 503 -13.99 -31.16 6.33
C PHE A 503 -15.28 -31.98 6.39
N ASN A 504 -16.03 -31.85 7.49
CA ASN A 504 -17.36 -32.43 7.59
C ASN A 504 -18.43 -31.46 7.08
N ARG A 505 -19.70 -31.91 7.08
CA ARG A 505 -20.84 -31.10 6.63
C ARG A 505 -21.03 -29.82 7.43
N ASP A 506 -20.82 -29.86 8.74
CA ASP A 506 -20.98 -28.70 9.62
C ASP A 506 -19.91 -27.63 9.34
N MET A 507 -18.68 -28.06 9.04
CA MET A 507 -17.61 -27.18 8.56
C MET A 507 -17.99 -26.56 7.21
N ALA A 508 -18.47 -27.37 6.26
CA ALA A 508 -18.91 -26.89 4.95
C ALA A 508 -20.06 -25.87 5.05
N LEU A 509 -20.98 -26.09 5.99
CA LEU A 509 -22.06 -25.16 6.29
C LEU A 509 -21.53 -23.84 6.85
N ALA A 510 -20.57 -23.88 7.79
CA ALA A 510 -19.97 -22.67 8.37
C ALA A 510 -19.16 -21.85 7.34
N LEU A 511 -18.67 -22.46 6.26
CA LEU A 511 -17.97 -21.74 5.19
C LEU A 511 -18.88 -20.77 4.42
N ILE A 512 -20.16 -21.07 4.25
CA ILE A 512 -21.11 -20.25 3.49
C ILE A 512 -21.29 -18.86 4.11
N PRO A 513 -21.71 -18.73 5.38
CA PRO A 513 -21.81 -17.42 6.03
C PRO A 513 -20.43 -16.79 6.25
N ALA A 514 -19.36 -17.58 6.41
CA ALA A 514 -18.00 -17.06 6.52
C ALA A 514 -17.54 -16.28 5.26
N MET A 515 -18.09 -16.61 4.07
CA MET A 515 -17.84 -15.85 2.84
C MET A 515 -18.51 -14.47 2.85
N ALA A 516 -19.62 -14.30 3.59
CA ALA A 516 -20.21 -12.99 3.80
C ALA A 516 -19.36 -12.14 4.75
N ALA A 517 -19.09 -12.70 5.93
CA ALA A 517 -18.36 -12.08 7.03
C ALA A 517 -17.66 -13.18 7.84
N ARG A 518 -16.35 -13.03 8.11
CA ARG A 518 -15.52 -14.14 8.61
C ARG A 518 -15.81 -14.48 10.07
N GLU A 519 -16.13 -13.45 10.84
CA GLU A 519 -16.56 -13.49 12.24
C GLU A 519 -17.85 -14.30 12.42
N VAL A 520 -18.71 -14.35 11.39
CA VAL A 520 -19.98 -15.11 11.41
C VAL A 520 -19.75 -16.63 11.34
N ALA A 521 -18.52 -17.08 11.03
CA ALA A 521 -18.20 -18.50 11.05
C ALA A 521 -18.41 -19.12 12.44
N VAL A 522 -17.99 -18.42 13.50
CA VAL A 522 -18.13 -18.92 14.88
C VAL A 522 -19.60 -18.96 15.30
N SER A 523 -20.37 -17.91 15.01
CA SER A 523 -21.79 -17.89 15.32
C SER A 523 -22.56 -18.94 14.53
N SER A 524 -22.18 -19.20 13.27
CA SER A 524 -22.73 -20.30 12.48
C SER A 524 -22.40 -21.68 13.05
N LEU A 525 -21.21 -21.89 13.60
CA LEU A 525 -20.87 -23.15 14.27
C LEU A 525 -21.67 -23.30 15.56
N ALA A 526 -21.80 -22.22 16.36
CA ALA A 526 -22.59 -22.23 17.58
C ALA A 526 -24.06 -22.60 17.33
N THR A 527 -24.70 -22.05 16.29
CA THR A 527 -26.07 -22.39 15.93
C THR A 527 -26.19 -23.82 15.41
N THR A 528 -25.23 -24.29 14.61
CA THR A 528 -25.23 -25.66 14.05
C THR A 528 -25.11 -26.72 15.15
N TYR A 529 -24.26 -26.50 16.14
CA TYR A 529 -24.10 -27.41 17.29
C TYR A 529 -25.11 -27.15 18.41
N ALA A 530 -26.16 -26.36 18.15
CA ALA A 530 -27.23 -26.04 19.10
C ALA A 530 -26.70 -25.55 20.47
N VAL A 531 -25.62 -24.78 20.46
CA VAL A 531 -25.10 -24.13 21.66
C VAL A 531 -26.06 -23.01 22.03
N ALA A 532 -26.63 -23.07 23.24
CA ALA A 532 -27.52 -22.03 23.72
C ALA A 532 -26.81 -20.67 23.71
N ALA A 533 -27.47 -19.65 23.16
CA ALA A 533 -26.99 -18.28 23.27
C ALA A 533 -27.07 -17.86 24.74
N THR A 534 -25.92 -17.52 25.32
CA THR A 534 -25.79 -17.03 26.69
C THR A 534 -25.23 -15.61 26.64
N ASP A 535 -25.61 -14.76 27.61
CA ASP A 535 -25.09 -13.39 27.72
C ASP A 535 -23.57 -13.35 28.06
N ASP A 536 -22.99 -14.49 28.46
CA ASP A 536 -21.55 -14.66 28.65
C ASP A 536 -20.91 -15.31 27.41
N GLU A 537 -20.19 -14.50 26.63
CA GLU A 537 -19.47 -14.95 25.42
C GLU A 537 -18.41 -16.00 25.72
N ASN A 538 -17.75 -15.93 26.89
CA ASN A 538 -16.73 -16.91 27.27
C ASN A 538 -17.36 -18.26 27.55
N ALA A 539 -18.51 -18.27 28.24
CA ALA A 539 -19.27 -19.49 28.50
C ALA A 539 -19.75 -20.13 27.19
N GLN A 540 -20.24 -19.32 26.24
CA GLN A 540 -20.66 -19.81 24.92
C GLN A 540 -19.48 -20.38 24.11
N ALA A 541 -18.33 -19.72 24.11
CA ALA A 541 -17.13 -20.18 23.42
C ALA A 541 -16.59 -21.50 24.01
N MET A 542 -16.65 -21.67 25.33
CA MET A 542 -16.29 -22.92 26.00
C MET A 542 -17.26 -24.06 25.64
N ALA A 543 -18.57 -23.81 25.70
CA ALA A 543 -19.59 -24.79 25.34
C ALA A 543 -19.46 -25.24 23.87
N LEU A 544 -19.17 -24.30 22.97
CA LEU A 544 -18.85 -24.60 21.57
C LEU A 544 -17.57 -25.43 21.46
N GLY A 545 -16.51 -25.06 22.19
CA GLY A 545 -15.24 -25.80 22.19
C GLY A 545 -15.40 -27.27 22.58
N ASP A 546 -16.27 -27.56 23.55
CA ASP A 546 -16.54 -28.94 23.99
C ASP A 546 -17.35 -29.73 22.95
N GLN A 547 -18.34 -29.11 22.30
CA GLN A 547 -19.05 -29.72 21.18
C GLN A 547 -18.12 -30.02 20.01
N LEU A 548 -17.20 -29.09 19.69
CA LEU A 548 -16.22 -29.27 18.61
C LEU A 548 -15.27 -30.44 18.91
N LYS A 549 -14.73 -30.55 20.13
CA LYS A 549 -13.87 -31.68 20.52
C LYS A 549 -14.57 -33.04 20.37
N ALA A 550 -15.87 -33.08 20.60
CA ALA A 550 -16.65 -34.32 20.48
C ALA A 550 -16.88 -34.75 19.02
N LYS A 551 -16.78 -33.82 18.07
CA LYS A 551 -17.15 -34.04 16.66
C LYS A 551 -15.98 -33.93 15.68
N TRP A 552 -14.92 -33.22 16.02
CA TRP A 552 -13.77 -32.99 15.14
C TRP A 552 -12.53 -33.67 15.70
N THR A 553 -11.68 -34.16 14.81
CA THR A 553 -10.33 -34.61 15.15
C THR A 553 -9.34 -33.44 15.10
N LEU A 554 -8.17 -33.58 15.72
CA LEU A 554 -7.12 -32.56 15.67
C LEU A 554 -6.69 -32.23 14.22
N PRO A 555 -6.50 -33.21 13.30
CA PRO A 555 -6.25 -32.93 11.89
C PRO A 555 -7.32 -32.05 11.23
N MET A 556 -8.61 -32.27 11.53
CA MET A 556 -9.71 -31.45 10.99
C MET A 556 -9.61 -30.01 11.47
N ALA A 557 -9.33 -29.81 12.76
CA ALA A 557 -9.16 -28.48 13.35
C ALA A 557 -7.97 -27.72 12.74
N LEU A 558 -6.83 -28.40 12.55
CA LEU A 558 -5.64 -27.80 11.91
C LEU A 558 -5.91 -27.46 10.44
N ALA A 559 -6.59 -28.33 9.69
CA ALA A 559 -7.00 -28.07 8.32
C ALA A 559 -7.95 -26.86 8.22
N PHE A 560 -8.87 -26.71 9.17
CA PHE A 560 -9.76 -25.56 9.26
C PHE A 560 -9.00 -24.25 9.52
N LEU A 561 -8.02 -24.27 10.42
CA LEU A 561 -7.14 -23.11 10.64
C LEU A 561 -6.37 -22.74 9.37
N ALA A 562 -5.78 -23.73 8.68
CA ALA A 562 -5.06 -23.52 7.43
C ALA A 562 -5.95 -22.95 6.31
N TRP A 563 -7.20 -23.43 6.21
CA TRP A 563 -8.19 -22.85 5.30
C TRP A 563 -8.41 -21.37 5.57
N PHE A 564 -8.62 -20.98 6.83
CA PHE A 564 -8.84 -19.57 7.18
C PHE A 564 -7.60 -18.69 6.98
N VAL A 565 -6.39 -19.24 6.93
CA VAL A 565 -5.18 -18.51 6.52
C VAL A 565 -5.25 -18.09 5.04
N PHE A 566 -5.72 -18.95 4.14
CA PHE A 566 -5.59 -18.80 2.68
C PHE A 566 -6.89 -18.63 1.87
N ALA A 567 -8.06 -18.96 2.42
CA ALA A 567 -9.38 -18.79 1.78
C ALA A 567 -10.06 -17.42 1.94
N PRO A 568 -9.42 -16.33 2.39
CA PRO A 568 -10.16 -15.25 3.00
C PRO A 568 -10.72 -14.30 1.93
N GLN A 569 -11.93 -14.53 1.49
CA GLN A 569 -12.67 -13.56 0.67
C GLN A 569 -14.01 -13.26 1.33
N CYS A 570 -14.08 -12.16 2.10
CA CYS A 570 -15.39 -11.60 2.40
C CYS A 570 -15.95 -10.93 1.13
N MET A 571 -17.26 -11.02 0.89
CA MET A 571 -17.89 -10.47 -0.33
C MET A 571 -17.56 -8.99 -0.56
N SER A 572 -17.39 -8.23 0.52
CA SER A 572 -16.95 -6.83 0.48
C SER A 572 -15.54 -6.66 -0.11
N THR A 573 -14.61 -7.58 0.14
CA THR A 573 -13.27 -7.58 -0.47
C THR A 573 -13.35 -7.81 -1.97
N ILE A 574 -14.19 -8.76 -2.42
CA ILE A 574 -14.40 -9.04 -3.85
C ILE A 574 -15.00 -7.80 -4.54
N ALA A 575 -16.00 -7.16 -3.93
CA ALA A 575 -16.66 -5.98 -4.48
C ALA A 575 -15.71 -4.78 -4.59
N VAL A 576 -14.86 -4.55 -3.58
CA VAL A 576 -13.85 -3.49 -3.60
C VAL A 576 -12.76 -3.80 -4.64
N THR A 577 -12.35 -5.05 -4.77
CA THR A 577 -11.40 -5.49 -5.80
C THR A 577 -11.95 -5.23 -7.20
N ARG A 578 -13.23 -5.57 -7.45
CA ARG A 578 -13.90 -5.29 -8.73
C ARG A 578 -13.86 -3.80 -9.06
N ARG A 579 -14.08 -2.96 -8.05
CA ARG A 579 -14.05 -1.51 -8.21
C ARG A 579 -12.66 -0.98 -8.53
N GLU A 580 -11.64 -1.44 -7.80
CA GLU A 580 -10.26 -0.96 -7.98
C GLU A 580 -9.59 -1.48 -9.26
N THR A 581 -10.05 -2.63 -9.79
CA THR A 581 -9.56 -3.25 -11.02
C THR A 581 -10.45 -2.98 -12.25
N ASN A 582 -11.56 -2.26 -12.06
CA ASN A 582 -12.52 -1.87 -13.11
C ASN A 582 -13.06 -3.05 -13.96
N GLY A 583 -13.27 -4.22 -13.35
CA GLY A 583 -13.78 -5.41 -14.05
C GLY A 583 -13.88 -6.67 -13.18
N TRP A 584 -14.49 -7.74 -13.72
CA TRP A 584 -14.66 -9.02 -13.02
C TRP A 584 -13.51 -10.01 -13.22
N LYS A 585 -12.66 -9.80 -14.22
CA LYS A 585 -11.54 -10.69 -14.55
C LYS A 585 -10.63 -10.96 -13.35
N TRP A 586 -10.17 -9.88 -12.69
CA TRP A 586 -9.25 -9.98 -11.56
C TRP A 586 -9.90 -10.47 -10.27
N PRO A 587 -11.11 -10.01 -9.88
CA PRO A 587 -11.83 -10.59 -8.74
C PRO A 587 -12.08 -12.11 -8.88
N LEU A 588 -12.48 -12.59 -10.06
CA LEU A 588 -12.71 -14.01 -10.30
C LEU A 588 -11.41 -14.82 -10.27
N PHE A 589 -10.34 -14.28 -10.87
CA PHE A 589 -9.00 -14.88 -10.76
C PHE A 589 -8.55 -14.96 -9.30
N MET A 590 -8.70 -13.87 -8.54
CA MET A 590 -8.37 -13.78 -7.13
C MET A 590 -9.12 -14.83 -6.31
N MET A 591 -10.43 -14.92 -6.51
CA MET A 591 -11.29 -15.89 -5.84
C MET A 591 -10.86 -17.33 -6.18
N GLY A 592 -10.66 -17.65 -7.45
CA GLY A 592 -10.27 -18.99 -7.90
C GLY A 592 -8.94 -19.44 -7.31
N TYR A 593 -7.89 -18.60 -7.39
CA TYR A 593 -6.58 -19.00 -6.88
C TYR A 593 -6.55 -19.08 -5.36
N LEU A 594 -7.26 -18.21 -4.63
CA LEU A 594 -7.28 -18.25 -3.17
C LEU A 594 -8.05 -19.45 -2.63
N PHE A 595 -9.20 -19.80 -3.23
CA PHE A 595 -9.89 -21.04 -2.87
C PHE A 595 -9.05 -22.27 -3.22
N GLY A 596 -8.37 -22.28 -4.37
CA GLY A 596 -7.44 -23.34 -4.72
C GLY A 596 -6.29 -23.46 -3.71
N LEU A 597 -5.68 -22.34 -3.35
CA LEU A 597 -4.58 -22.29 -2.37
C LEU A 597 -5.05 -22.76 -0.98
N ALA A 598 -6.23 -22.35 -0.56
CA ALA A 598 -6.81 -22.77 0.71
C ALA A 598 -7.13 -24.26 0.75
N TYR A 599 -7.71 -24.78 -0.33
CA TYR A 599 -8.00 -26.19 -0.46
C TYR A 599 -6.72 -27.03 -0.38
N ILE A 600 -5.68 -26.63 -1.11
CA ILE A 600 -4.38 -27.30 -1.09
C ILE A 600 -3.74 -27.21 0.30
N ALA A 601 -3.74 -26.04 0.93
CA ALA A 601 -3.14 -25.85 2.25
C ALA A 601 -3.88 -26.62 3.35
N ALA A 602 -5.23 -26.62 3.33
CA ALA A 602 -6.05 -27.38 4.26
C ALA A 602 -5.84 -28.89 4.07
N GLY A 603 -5.89 -29.38 2.83
CA GLY A 603 -5.63 -30.79 2.51
C GLY A 603 -4.23 -31.23 2.92
N ALA A 604 -3.20 -30.47 2.56
CA ALA A 604 -1.82 -30.76 2.97
C ALA A 604 -1.69 -30.83 4.50
N THR A 605 -2.30 -29.87 5.21
CA THR A 605 -2.30 -29.85 6.69
C THR A 605 -3.01 -31.07 7.26
N TYR A 606 -4.18 -31.44 6.71
CA TYR A 606 -4.95 -32.61 7.12
C TYR A 606 -4.16 -33.91 6.93
N TRP A 607 -3.67 -34.17 5.71
CA TRP A 607 -2.98 -35.42 5.38
C TRP A 607 -1.67 -35.56 6.15
N ILE A 608 -0.89 -34.48 6.29
CA ILE A 608 0.35 -34.49 7.09
C ILE A 608 0.04 -34.78 8.56
N ALA A 609 -1.02 -34.19 9.12
CA ALA A 609 -1.41 -34.44 10.51
C ALA A 609 -1.85 -35.90 10.73
N VAL A 610 -2.66 -36.45 9.81
CA VAL A 610 -3.08 -37.86 9.85
C VAL A 610 -1.89 -38.81 9.73
N GLU A 611 -0.96 -38.55 8.80
CA GLU A 611 0.24 -39.37 8.62
C GLU A 611 1.20 -39.29 9.83
N ALA A 612 1.24 -38.14 10.51
CA ALA A 612 1.95 -37.97 11.77
C ALA A 612 1.27 -38.67 12.97
N GLY A 613 0.10 -39.29 12.77
CA GLY A 613 -0.64 -40.03 13.79
C GLY A 613 -1.41 -39.15 14.78
N LEU A 614 -1.78 -37.92 14.38
CA LEU A 614 -2.52 -36.95 15.19
C LEU A 614 -4.04 -37.09 15.11
#